data_AF-A0A1A5ZTV4-F1
#
_entry.id   AF-A0A1A5ZTV4-F1
#
_cell.length_a   1.000
_cell.length_b   1.000
_cell.length_c   1.000
_cell.angle_alpha   90.00
_cell.angle_beta   90.00
_cell.angle_gamma   90.00
#
_symmetry.space_group_name_H-M   'P 1'
#
loop_
_entity.id
_entity.type
_entity.pdbx_description
1 polymer ?
#
loop_
_entity_poly.entity_id
_entity_poly.type
_entity_poly.pdbx_seq_one_letter_code
_entity_poly.pdbx_strand_id
1 'polypeptide(L)'
;MPSSSNAHTSLNHTLVAMRPNSQDSLQIQTKEDRAEALLELSISLIESAIDVLRTNITADEQLTRQSTLMPGGTLGKHFRHVIESFRAFLLPLIPSKTSSSYSSSPSPSSPTSSLTSTATPTPTTTTPTTTTTTTTTTEINYDNIQPSSRRPIARSVKACISALEEIRDELISWGDQSRHIDLPSSSSLNQPISGTGVAGENGIAENRNTLGDVMDGTIDVVAITPTKQVMGSTIGRELWYCSLHAIHHFSMLRTIAVHEHGIELPVEFGTAPSTLLYRGLNWKPPTENKEIRVAVKSKL
;
A
#
# COMPACT_ATOMS: atom_id res chain seq x y z
N MET A 1 -3.85 10.04 -37.37
CA MET A 1 -2.80 9.16 -36.80
C MET A 1 -1.93 9.98 -35.87
N PRO A 2 -2.25 10.09 -34.57
CA PRO A 2 -1.32 10.66 -33.60
C PRO A 2 -0.43 9.57 -33.02
N SER A 3 0.86 9.84 -33.02
CA SER A 3 1.96 9.01 -32.55
C SER A 3 1.92 8.81 -31.03
N SER A 4 1.95 7.55 -30.58
CA SER A 4 2.10 7.19 -29.18
C SER A 4 3.54 7.47 -28.72
N SER A 5 3.73 8.51 -27.91
CA SER A 5 4.96 8.68 -27.14
C SER A 5 4.93 7.68 -25.99
N ASN A 6 5.75 6.63 -26.08
CA ASN A 6 6.00 5.71 -24.96
C ASN A 6 6.62 6.51 -23.80
N ALA A 7 5.82 6.74 -22.76
CA ALA A 7 6.33 7.17 -21.47
C ALA A 7 7.12 6.02 -20.87
N HIS A 8 8.45 6.11 -20.90
CA HIS A 8 9.29 5.29 -20.03
C HIS A 8 8.98 5.72 -18.59
N THR A 9 8.33 4.84 -17.83
CA THR A 9 8.18 4.95 -16.37
C THR A 9 9.58 4.96 -15.76
N SER A 10 9.92 6.07 -15.10
CA SER A 10 11.24 6.23 -14.49
C SER A 10 11.29 5.40 -13.21
N LEU A 11 12.15 4.39 -13.15
CA LEU A 11 12.46 3.59 -11.95
C LEU A 11 13.08 4.42 -10.81
N ASN A 12 13.23 5.72 -11.02
CA ASN A 12 13.83 6.66 -10.11
C ASN A 12 12.78 7.24 -9.15
N HIS A 13 12.53 6.52 -8.05
CA HIS A 13 11.68 7.01 -6.96
C HIS A 13 12.28 8.26 -6.24
N THR A 14 13.50 8.71 -6.61
CA THR A 14 14.08 9.98 -6.17
C THR A 14 13.41 11.18 -6.84
N LEU A 15 12.74 11.02 -7.99
CA LEU A 15 12.02 12.13 -8.64
C LEU A 15 10.76 12.57 -7.89
N VAL A 16 10.27 11.73 -6.97
CA VAL A 16 9.24 12.12 -5.99
C VAL A 16 9.77 13.15 -5.00
N ALA A 17 11.09 13.20 -4.80
CA ALA A 17 11.72 14.29 -4.09
C ALA A 17 11.79 15.52 -5.01
N MET A 18 10.76 16.37 -4.85
CA MET A 18 10.73 17.76 -5.27
C MET A 18 10.61 17.98 -6.78
N ARG A 19 9.43 18.41 -7.24
CA ARG A 19 9.36 19.33 -8.39
C ARG A 19 10.38 20.45 -8.12
N PRO A 20 11.42 20.63 -8.94
CA PRO A 20 12.23 21.83 -8.85
C PRO A 20 11.42 22.94 -9.52
N ASN A 21 10.52 23.58 -8.77
CA ASN A 21 10.13 24.93 -9.17
C ASN A 21 11.38 25.79 -8.96
N SER A 22 11.96 26.19 -10.09
CA SER A 22 12.79 27.37 -10.29
C SER A 22 13.24 28.07 -9.01
N GLN A 23 14.53 27.94 -8.71
CA GLN A 23 15.35 28.82 -7.84
C GLN A 23 14.56 29.94 -7.15
N ASP A 24 13.88 29.65 -6.04
CA ASP A 24 13.76 30.55 -4.90
C ASP A 24 12.91 29.93 -3.79
N SER A 25 13.35 30.17 -2.56
CA SER A 25 12.64 29.95 -1.29
C SER A 25 12.79 28.59 -0.62
N LEU A 26 13.26 28.62 0.63
CA LEU A 26 12.95 27.65 1.68
C LEU A 26 11.42 27.48 1.80
N GLN A 27 10.79 26.69 0.93
CA GLN A 27 9.37 26.41 1.04
C GLN A 27 9.13 25.49 2.25
N ILE A 28 8.34 25.98 3.19
CA ILE A 28 7.67 25.15 4.19
C ILE A 28 6.85 24.14 3.38
N GLN A 29 7.29 22.87 3.36
CA GLN A 29 6.49 21.80 2.77
C GLN A 29 5.16 21.77 3.49
N THR A 30 4.08 22.06 2.77
CA THR A 30 2.76 22.05 3.37
C THR A 30 2.38 20.62 3.75
N LYS A 31 1.38 20.49 4.62
CA LYS A 31 0.79 19.19 4.94
C LYS A 31 0.35 18.44 3.68
N GLU A 32 -0.22 19.16 2.71
CA GLU A 32 -0.67 18.60 1.45
C GLU A 32 0.50 18.14 0.57
N ASP A 33 1.56 18.93 0.45
CA ASP A 33 2.74 18.54 -0.34
C ASP A 33 3.37 17.24 0.18
N ARG A 34 3.39 17.06 1.51
CA ARG A 34 3.91 15.85 2.15
C ARG A 34 3.03 14.64 1.88
N ALA A 35 1.72 14.84 1.85
CA ALA A 35 0.75 13.77 1.58
C ALA A 35 0.84 13.31 0.12
N GLU A 36 0.86 14.26 -0.83
CA GLU A 36 1.03 13.96 -2.26
C GLU A 36 2.35 13.26 -2.54
N ALA A 37 3.46 13.75 -1.96
CA ALA A 37 4.77 13.09 -2.12
C ALA A 37 4.77 11.65 -1.58
N LEU A 38 4.05 11.36 -0.48
CA LEU A 38 3.97 9.99 0.05
C LEU A 38 3.14 9.06 -0.85
N LEU A 39 2.04 9.56 -1.39
CA LEU A 39 1.22 8.81 -2.35
C LEU A 39 2.01 8.53 -3.63
N GLU A 40 2.66 9.54 -4.20
CA GLU A 40 3.48 9.41 -5.41
C GLU A 40 4.65 8.43 -5.21
N LEU A 41 5.30 8.46 -4.03
CA LEU A 41 6.32 7.48 -3.66
C LEU A 41 5.76 6.06 -3.67
N SER A 42 4.58 5.88 -3.08
CA SER A 42 3.93 4.57 -2.99
C SER A 42 3.58 4.01 -4.37
N ILE A 43 3.04 4.85 -5.25
CA ILE A 43 2.75 4.49 -6.65
C ILE A 43 4.04 4.12 -7.39
N SER A 44 5.07 4.98 -7.29
CA SER A 44 6.36 4.77 -7.97
C SER A 44 7.05 3.46 -7.54
N LEU A 45 6.93 3.08 -6.26
CA LEU A 45 7.46 1.81 -5.75
C LEU A 45 6.77 0.62 -6.44
N ILE A 46 5.45 0.65 -6.57
CA ILE A 46 4.68 -0.42 -7.21
C ILE A 46 4.96 -0.46 -8.72
N GLU A 47 5.03 0.67 -9.40
CA GLU A 47 5.42 0.75 -10.81
C GLU A 47 6.82 0.18 -11.05
N SER A 48 7.78 0.50 -10.17
CA SER A 48 9.13 -0.04 -10.28
C SER A 48 9.17 -1.57 -10.18
N ALA A 49 8.31 -2.16 -9.35
CA ALA A 49 8.17 -3.61 -9.25
C ALA A 49 7.56 -4.23 -10.52
N ILE A 50 6.54 -3.57 -11.10
CA ILE A 50 5.92 -4.00 -12.37
C ILE A 50 6.96 -3.98 -13.49
N ASP A 51 7.75 -2.93 -13.58
CA ASP A 51 8.77 -2.76 -14.62
C ASP A 51 9.88 -3.81 -14.53
N VAL A 52 10.33 -4.14 -13.31
CA VAL A 52 11.29 -5.24 -13.08
C VAL A 52 10.71 -6.59 -13.51
N LEU A 53 9.44 -6.85 -13.21
CA LEU A 53 8.77 -8.09 -13.63
C LEU A 53 8.63 -8.17 -15.16
N ARG A 54 8.25 -7.08 -15.81
CA ARG A 54 8.05 -7.04 -17.27
C ARG A 54 9.37 -7.13 -18.04
N THR A 55 10.43 -6.49 -17.54
CA THR A 55 11.69 -6.35 -18.26
C THR A 55 12.67 -7.48 -17.93
N ASN A 56 12.72 -7.93 -16.67
CA ASN A 56 13.82 -8.76 -16.18
C ASN A 56 13.40 -10.13 -15.64
N ILE A 57 12.16 -10.29 -15.16
CA ILE A 57 11.66 -11.52 -14.53
C ILE A 57 10.49 -12.07 -15.36
N THR A 58 10.81 -12.70 -16.49
CA THR A 58 9.81 -13.10 -17.50
C THR A 58 9.35 -14.55 -17.36
N ALA A 59 9.94 -15.35 -16.46
CA ALA A 59 9.60 -16.75 -16.25
C ALA A 59 9.20 -17.07 -14.78
N ASP A 60 8.19 -17.92 -14.62
CA ASP A 60 7.64 -18.35 -13.32
C ASP A 60 8.69 -19.07 -12.44
N GLU A 61 9.65 -19.75 -13.08
CA GLU A 61 10.79 -20.38 -12.40
C GLU A 61 11.65 -19.35 -11.65
N GLN A 62 11.79 -18.14 -12.17
CA GLN A 62 12.56 -17.08 -11.49
C GLN A 62 11.89 -16.65 -10.18
N LEU A 63 10.55 -16.61 -10.14
CA LEU A 63 9.81 -16.26 -8.92
C LEU A 63 9.91 -17.31 -7.81
N THR A 64 10.09 -18.57 -8.20
CA THR A 64 9.98 -19.72 -7.29
C THR A 64 11.33 -20.33 -6.89
N ARG A 65 12.42 -19.99 -7.59
CA ARG A 65 13.78 -20.41 -7.25
C ARG A 65 14.11 -20.02 -5.81
N GLN A 66 14.57 -20.99 -5.03
CA GLN A 66 15.04 -20.74 -3.66
C GLN A 66 16.35 -19.96 -3.70
N SER A 67 16.43 -18.93 -2.89
CA SER A 67 17.67 -18.18 -2.74
C SER A 67 18.70 -18.95 -1.92
N THR A 68 19.95 -18.91 -2.38
CA THR A 68 21.09 -19.44 -1.63
C THR A 68 21.60 -18.41 -0.61
N LEU A 69 21.57 -17.12 -0.95
CA LEU A 69 21.95 -16.01 -0.07
C LEU A 69 20.92 -15.78 1.03
N MET A 70 19.66 -16.14 0.79
CA MET A 70 18.54 -15.92 1.70
C MET A 70 17.71 -17.21 1.84
N PRO A 71 18.14 -18.16 2.68
CA PRO A 71 17.45 -19.43 2.86
C PRO A 71 15.96 -19.25 3.19
N GLY A 72 15.10 -19.93 2.42
CA GLY A 72 13.64 -19.84 2.55
C GLY A 72 13.02 -18.63 1.84
N GLY A 73 13.81 -17.71 1.27
CA GLY A 73 13.37 -16.59 0.44
C GLY A 73 13.27 -16.96 -1.05
N THR A 74 12.34 -16.31 -1.76
CA THR A 74 12.27 -16.29 -3.24
C THR A 74 11.80 -14.92 -3.69
N LEU A 75 12.08 -14.55 -4.95
CA LEU A 75 11.58 -13.28 -5.53
C LEU A 75 10.06 -13.17 -5.36
N GLY A 76 9.33 -14.23 -5.71
CA GLY A 76 7.86 -14.27 -5.60
C GLY A 76 7.34 -14.15 -4.17
N LYS A 77 8.04 -14.66 -3.15
CA LYS A 77 7.66 -14.47 -1.75
C LYS A 77 7.80 -13.02 -1.31
N HIS A 78 8.85 -12.32 -1.74
CA HIS A 78 9.04 -10.90 -1.43
C HIS A 78 7.97 -10.03 -2.12
N PHE A 79 7.71 -10.24 -3.42
CA PHE A 79 6.62 -9.52 -4.11
C PHE A 79 5.26 -9.76 -3.46
N ARG A 80 4.91 -11.02 -3.18
CA ARG A 80 3.64 -11.37 -2.52
C ARG A 80 3.48 -10.62 -1.20
N HIS A 81 4.53 -10.53 -0.38
CA HIS A 81 4.41 -9.88 0.91
C HIS A 81 4.12 -8.38 0.79
N VAL A 82 4.78 -7.69 -0.15
CA VAL A 82 4.48 -6.28 -0.46
C VAL A 82 3.04 -6.10 -0.94
N ILE A 83 2.60 -6.97 -1.86
CA ILE A 83 1.23 -6.95 -2.40
C ILE A 83 0.19 -7.12 -1.27
N GLU A 84 0.42 -8.03 -0.33
CA GLU A 84 -0.47 -8.27 0.80
C GLU A 84 -0.57 -7.06 1.73
N SER A 85 0.56 -6.38 2.02
CA SER A 85 0.56 -5.18 2.84
C SER A 85 -0.26 -4.04 2.21
N PHE A 86 -0.07 -3.78 0.92
CA PHE A 86 -0.84 -2.74 0.23
C PHE A 86 -2.32 -3.09 0.10
N ARG A 87 -2.66 -4.36 -0.19
CA ARG A 87 -4.07 -4.79 -0.23
C ARG A 87 -4.76 -4.65 1.12
N ALA A 88 -4.09 -5.02 2.22
CA ALA A 88 -4.64 -4.84 3.56
C ALA A 88 -4.90 -3.35 3.87
N PHE A 89 -3.98 -2.47 3.46
CA PHE A 89 -4.12 -1.02 3.61
C PHE A 89 -5.28 -0.44 2.77
N LEU A 90 -5.41 -0.84 1.50
CA LEU A 90 -6.41 -0.30 0.56
C LEU A 90 -7.82 -0.84 0.79
N LEU A 91 -7.94 -2.07 1.28
CA LEU A 91 -9.22 -2.78 1.42
C LEU A 91 -10.31 -1.97 2.15
N PRO A 92 -10.06 -1.32 3.30
CA PRO A 92 -11.09 -0.55 3.99
C PRO A 92 -11.27 0.87 3.41
N LEU A 93 -10.40 1.32 2.50
CA LEU A 93 -10.38 2.68 1.95
C LEU A 93 -11.09 2.80 0.60
N ILE A 94 -11.32 1.67 -0.08
CA ILE A 94 -11.98 1.65 -1.38
C ILE A 94 -13.42 1.17 -1.19
N PRO A 95 -14.44 1.94 -1.63
CA PRO A 95 -15.82 1.49 -1.57
C PRO A 95 -15.95 0.15 -2.28
N SER A 96 -16.47 -0.86 -1.59
CA SER A 96 -16.70 -2.18 -2.17
C SER A 96 -17.41 -2.00 -3.51
N LYS A 97 -16.75 -2.37 -4.62
CA LYS A 97 -17.44 -2.50 -5.92
C LYS A 97 -18.64 -3.39 -5.64
N THR A 98 -19.84 -2.80 -5.69
CA THR A 98 -21.11 -3.42 -5.34
C THR A 98 -21.09 -4.90 -5.71
N SER A 99 -20.93 -5.76 -4.71
CA SER A 99 -21.05 -7.19 -4.89
C SER A 99 -22.51 -7.44 -5.24
N SER A 100 -22.76 -7.64 -6.53
CA SER A 100 -23.99 -8.17 -7.07
C SER A 100 -24.43 -9.33 -6.19
N SER A 101 -25.65 -9.20 -5.66
CA SER A 101 -26.36 -10.17 -4.84
C SER A 101 -26.14 -11.61 -5.29
N TYR A 102 -25.35 -12.37 -4.54
CA TYR A 102 -25.53 -13.81 -4.46
C TYR A 102 -26.29 -14.10 -3.17
N SER A 103 -27.59 -14.30 -3.37
CA SER A 103 -28.54 -14.81 -2.39
C SER A 103 -27.95 -16.05 -1.70
N SER A 104 -27.82 -15.95 -0.39
CA SER A 104 -27.67 -17.09 0.52
C SER A 104 -28.70 -18.15 0.14
N SER A 105 -28.23 -19.38 -0.05
CA SER A 105 -29.07 -20.57 -0.11
C SER A 105 -28.72 -21.49 1.06
N PRO A 106 -29.71 -22.24 1.58
CA PRO A 106 -29.79 -22.60 2.99
C PRO A 106 -29.05 -23.88 3.34
N SER A 107 -28.63 -23.95 4.61
CA SER A 107 -28.08 -25.13 5.29
C SER A 107 -28.99 -26.36 5.17
N PRO A 108 -28.46 -27.57 4.92
CA PRO A 108 -29.24 -28.79 5.06
C PRO A 108 -29.29 -29.24 6.52
N SER A 109 -30.50 -29.38 7.04
CA SER A 109 -30.84 -30.09 8.27
C SER A 109 -30.44 -31.57 8.21
N SER A 110 -30.02 -32.12 9.35
CA SER A 110 -30.05 -33.57 9.60
C SER A 110 -30.43 -33.86 11.06
N PRO A 111 -31.00 -35.05 11.35
CA PRO A 111 -32.04 -35.20 12.36
C PRO A 111 -31.58 -35.84 13.69
N THR A 112 -32.36 -35.53 14.72
CA THR A 112 -32.82 -36.37 15.85
C THR A 112 -31.85 -37.35 16.52
N SER A 113 -31.63 -37.16 17.83
CA SER A 113 -31.69 -38.24 18.84
C SER A 113 -31.93 -37.66 20.24
N SER A 114 -33.04 -38.07 20.83
CA SER A 114 -33.51 -37.81 22.20
C SER A 114 -32.66 -38.50 23.27
N LEU A 115 -32.60 -37.94 24.48
CA LEU A 115 -32.79 -38.65 25.76
C LEU A 115 -33.08 -37.64 26.88
N THR A 116 -34.01 -38.04 27.74
CA THR A 116 -34.74 -37.34 28.81
C THR A 116 -33.94 -37.22 30.10
N SER A 117 -34.07 -36.11 30.86
CA SER A 117 -34.27 -36.15 32.34
C SER A 117 -34.54 -34.76 32.97
N THR A 118 -35.73 -34.64 33.58
CA THR A 118 -36.08 -33.99 34.86
C THR A 118 -35.76 -32.52 35.18
N ALA A 119 -36.83 -31.83 35.59
CA ALA A 119 -36.99 -30.44 35.97
C ALA A 119 -36.39 -30.00 37.32
N THR A 120 -36.06 -28.71 37.45
CA THR A 120 -36.27 -27.84 38.64
C THR A 120 -36.13 -26.36 38.22
N PRO A 121 -36.94 -25.39 38.72
CA PRO A 121 -36.95 -24.00 38.23
C PRO A 121 -36.22 -22.96 39.11
N THR A 122 -35.93 -21.80 38.49
CA THR A 122 -35.64 -20.44 39.05
C THR A 122 -34.24 -20.15 39.66
N PRO A 123 -33.73 -18.87 39.67
CA PRO A 123 -34.31 -17.62 39.17
C PRO A 123 -33.43 -16.76 38.22
N THR A 124 -34.14 -15.86 37.56
CA THR A 124 -33.75 -14.67 36.80
C THR A 124 -32.58 -13.88 37.40
N THR A 125 -31.50 -13.70 36.63
CA THR A 125 -30.52 -12.63 36.84
C THR A 125 -30.51 -11.75 35.60
N THR A 126 -30.96 -10.52 35.79
CA THR A 126 -30.99 -9.43 34.83
C THR A 126 -29.55 -8.96 34.60
N THR A 127 -28.93 -9.37 33.49
CA THR A 127 -27.64 -8.81 33.06
C THR A 127 -27.93 -7.46 32.37
N PRO A 128 -27.26 -6.37 32.75
CA PRO A 128 -27.43 -5.09 32.07
C PRO A 128 -26.83 -5.19 30.66
N THR A 129 -27.69 -5.01 29.67
CA THR A 129 -27.32 -4.76 28.27
C THR A 129 -26.35 -3.58 28.24
N THR A 130 -25.07 -3.87 28.12
CA THR A 130 -24.07 -2.86 27.80
C THR A 130 -24.30 -2.53 26.34
N THR A 131 -25.00 -1.42 26.10
CA THR A 131 -25.11 -0.81 24.78
C THR A 131 -23.71 -0.33 24.41
N THR A 132 -22.92 -1.19 23.79
CA THR A 132 -21.65 -0.81 23.18
C THR A 132 -22.00 0.10 22.02
N THR A 133 -21.81 1.41 22.22
CA THR A 133 -21.82 2.39 21.15
C THR A 133 -20.64 2.06 20.24
N THR A 134 -20.86 1.25 19.21
CA THR A 134 -19.87 0.97 18.17
C THR A 134 -19.72 2.22 17.32
N THR A 135 -18.83 3.11 17.73
CA THR A 135 -18.19 4.05 16.81
C THR A 135 -17.41 3.18 15.83
N THR A 136 -17.93 2.99 14.63
CA THR A 136 -17.26 2.23 13.56
C THR A 136 -16.06 3.02 13.05
N THR A 137 -14.95 2.95 13.79
CA THR A 137 -13.64 3.35 13.26
C THR A 137 -13.24 2.34 12.19
N THR A 138 -12.81 2.84 11.04
CA THR A 138 -12.27 2.03 9.94
C THR A 138 -11.08 1.20 10.45
N GLU A 139 -10.98 -0.09 10.09
CA GLU A 139 -9.95 -1.04 10.56
C GLU A 139 -9.06 -1.51 9.39
N ILE A 140 -7.73 -1.45 9.54
CA ILE A 140 -6.75 -2.14 8.68
C ILE A 140 -6.35 -3.44 9.36
N ASN A 141 -6.64 -4.57 8.72
CA ASN A 141 -6.28 -5.90 9.22
C ASN A 141 -5.21 -6.54 8.32
N TYR A 142 -3.97 -6.57 8.78
CA TYR A 142 -2.84 -7.13 8.01
C TYR A 142 -2.84 -8.66 7.92
N ASP A 143 -3.69 -9.35 8.69
CA ASP A 143 -3.95 -10.79 8.55
C ASP A 143 -5.13 -11.11 7.66
N ASN A 144 -5.83 -10.11 7.10
CA ASN A 144 -6.93 -10.31 6.17
C ASN A 144 -6.43 -10.76 4.80
N ILE A 145 -5.91 -11.97 4.81
CA ILE A 145 -5.25 -12.63 3.72
C ILE A 145 -6.29 -13.45 2.98
N GLN A 146 -6.36 -13.32 1.67
CA GLN A 146 -7.12 -14.22 0.82
C GLN A 146 -6.25 -15.43 0.45
N PRO A 147 -6.41 -16.62 1.08
CA PRO A 147 -5.44 -17.71 0.93
C PRO A 147 -5.39 -18.28 -0.49
N SER A 148 -6.51 -18.19 -1.22
CA SER A 148 -6.64 -18.67 -2.60
C SER A 148 -5.78 -17.89 -3.59
N SER A 149 -5.52 -16.60 -3.36
CA SER A 149 -4.73 -15.75 -4.27
C SER A 149 -3.23 -15.74 -3.95
N ARG A 150 -2.81 -16.14 -2.73
CA ARG A 150 -1.40 -16.15 -2.31
C ARG A 150 -0.48 -16.96 -3.21
N ARG A 151 -0.92 -18.18 -3.56
CA ARG A 151 -0.09 -19.15 -4.28
C ARG A 151 0.14 -18.72 -5.73
N PRO A 152 -0.87 -18.26 -6.49
CA PRO A 152 -0.65 -17.65 -7.81
C PRO A 152 0.30 -16.45 -7.78
N ILE A 153 0.11 -15.50 -6.86
CA ILE A 153 0.90 -14.27 -6.80
C ILE A 153 2.40 -14.56 -6.61
N ALA A 154 2.74 -15.50 -5.72
CA ALA A 154 4.15 -15.82 -5.46
C ALA A 154 4.81 -16.73 -6.51
N ARG A 155 4.06 -17.22 -7.51
CA ARG A 155 4.54 -18.28 -8.40
C ARG A 155 4.31 -18.03 -9.88
N SER A 156 3.43 -17.09 -10.24
CA SER A 156 3.15 -16.73 -11.62
C SER A 156 3.47 -15.27 -11.86
N VAL A 157 4.36 -14.99 -12.82
CA VAL A 157 4.73 -13.64 -13.25
C VAL A 157 3.49 -12.87 -13.66
N LYS A 158 2.61 -13.49 -14.43
CA LYS A 158 1.34 -12.88 -14.87
C LYS A 158 0.44 -12.50 -13.69
N ALA A 159 0.26 -13.41 -12.72
CA ALA A 159 -0.57 -13.12 -11.56
C ALA A 159 0.05 -12.06 -10.64
N CYS A 160 1.38 -12.04 -10.52
CA CYS A 160 2.11 -11.06 -9.74
C CYS A 160 2.01 -9.66 -10.35
N ILE A 161 2.22 -9.53 -11.66
CA ILE A 161 2.06 -8.25 -12.39
C ILE A 161 0.62 -7.75 -12.24
N SER A 162 -0.37 -8.60 -12.50
CA SER A 162 -1.78 -8.22 -12.41
C SER A 162 -2.16 -7.72 -11.01
N ALA A 163 -1.63 -8.32 -9.95
CA ALA A 163 -1.89 -7.89 -8.58
C ALA A 163 -1.21 -6.55 -8.24
N LEU A 164 -0.01 -6.28 -8.77
CA LEU A 164 0.66 -4.99 -8.60
C LEU A 164 -0.02 -3.88 -9.42
N GLU A 165 -0.49 -4.17 -10.63
CA GLU A 165 -1.27 -3.24 -11.44
C GLU A 165 -2.57 -2.85 -10.73
N GLU A 166 -3.27 -3.82 -10.13
CA GLU A 166 -4.46 -3.56 -9.31
C GLU A 166 -4.14 -2.61 -8.16
N ILE A 167 -3.07 -2.87 -7.39
CA ILE A 167 -2.63 -1.97 -6.30
C ILE A 167 -2.32 -0.56 -6.81
N ARG A 168 -1.59 -0.44 -7.94
CA ARG A 168 -1.26 0.85 -8.54
C ARG A 168 -2.54 1.62 -8.88
N ASP A 169 -3.46 0.98 -9.58
CA ASP A 169 -4.71 1.60 -10.04
C ASP A 169 -5.61 1.99 -8.85
N GLU A 170 -5.61 1.15 -7.80
CA GLU A 170 -6.30 1.41 -6.54
C GLU A 170 -5.70 2.58 -5.74
N LEU A 171 -4.37 2.70 -5.67
CA LEU A 171 -3.69 3.86 -5.05
C LEU A 171 -4.02 5.16 -5.79
N ILE A 172 -3.98 5.14 -7.13
CA ILE A 172 -4.34 6.30 -7.96
C ILE A 172 -5.80 6.68 -7.69
N SER A 173 -6.71 5.71 -7.76
CA SER A 173 -8.14 5.95 -7.54
C SER A 173 -8.44 6.46 -6.13
N TRP A 174 -7.77 5.91 -5.11
CA TRP A 174 -7.90 6.37 -3.74
C TRP A 174 -7.40 7.80 -3.56
N GLY A 175 -6.26 8.15 -4.19
CA GLY A 175 -5.75 9.53 -4.20
C GLY A 175 -6.73 10.51 -4.83
N ASP A 176 -7.29 10.16 -6.00
CA ASP A 176 -8.28 10.97 -6.70
C ASP A 176 -9.55 11.17 -5.84
N GLN A 177 -10.07 10.09 -5.25
CA GLN A 177 -11.24 10.15 -4.37
C GLN A 177 -10.97 11.04 -3.15
N SER A 178 -9.79 10.92 -2.56
CA SER A 178 -9.40 11.68 -1.36
C SER A 178 -9.33 13.19 -1.61
N ARG A 179 -9.03 13.62 -2.84
CA ARG A 179 -9.07 15.03 -3.26
C ARG A 179 -10.48 15.58 -3.52
N HIS A 180 -11.47 14.69 -3.68
CA HIS A 180 -12.83 15.01 -4.11
C HIS A 180 -13.91 14.73 -3.05
N ILE A 181 -13.55 14.50 -1.78
CA ILE A 181 -14.54 14.31 -0.72
C ILE A 181 -15.21 15.66 -0.40
N ASP A 182 -16.34 15.92 -1.06
CA ASP A 182 -17.27 16.98 -0.71
C ASP A 182 -18.11 16.53 0.51
N LEU A 183 -18.08 17.29 1.61
CA LEU A 183 -18.91 17.02 2.79
C LEU A 183 -20.41 17.22 2.44
N PRO A 184 -21.34 16.32 2.83
CA PRO A 184 -22.74 16.69 2.90
C PRO A 184 -22.90 17.75 3.99
N SER A 185 -23.30 18.95 3.60
CA SER A 185 -23.58 20.06 4.50
C SER A 185 -24.60 19.67 5.58
N SER A 186 -24.13 19.39 6.79
CA SER A 186 -24.97 19.19 7.97
C SER A 186 -25.51 20.54 8.45
N SER A 187 -26.77 20.80 8.09
CA SER A 187 -27.82 21.54 8.83
C SER A 187 -27.47 22.87 9.51
N SER A 188 -28.13 23.93 9.03
CA SER A 188 -28.87 24.93 9.82
C SER A 188 -28.45 25.16 11.27
N LEU A 189 -27.80 26.30 11.55
CA LEU A 189 -28.15 27.25 12.62
C LEU A 189 -27.22 28.50 12.58
N ASN A 190 -27.83 29.64 12.22
CA ASN A 190 -27.60 31.01 12.68
C ASN A 190 -26.29 31.82 12.42
N GLN A 191 -26.55 32.89 11.64
CA GLN A 191 -26.06 34.29 11.69
C GLN A 191 -24.78 34.70 10.94
N PRO A 192 -24.85 35.72 10.04
CA PRO A 192 -23.70 36.28 9.37
C PRO A 192 -23.02 37.35 10.25
N ILE A 193 -21.76 37.12 10.60
CA ILE A 193 -20.88 38.20 11.06
C ILE A 193 -20.34 38.89 9.81
N SER A 194 -20.82 40.10 9.56
CA SER A 194 -20.28 40.99 8.52
C SER A 194 -18.87 41.46 8.92
N GLY A 195 -17.86 40.93 8.26
CA GLY A 195 -16.51 41.49 8.22
C GLY A 195 -16.29 42.13 6.85
N THR A 196 -16.15 43.46 6.82
CA THR A 196 -15.74 44.23 5.66
C THR A 196 -14.26 43.94 5.35
N GLY A 197 -14.01 43.05 4.39
CA GLY A 197 -12.70 42.79 3.79
C GLY A 197 -12.65 43.30 2.35
N VAL A 198 -11.49 43.78 1.95
CA VAL A 198 -11.20 44.56 0.75
C VAL A 198 -11.37 43.73 -0.53
N ALA A 199 -11.85 44.37 -1.60
CA ALA A 199 -12.13 43.79 -2.90
C ALA A 199 -10.94 43.00 -3.48
N GLY A 200 -11.14 41.74 -3.87
CA GLY A 200 -10.20 41.04 -4.76
C GLY A 200 -10.07 39.54 -4.67
N GLU A 201 -10.72 38.84 -3.73
CA GLU A 201 -10.57 37.38 -3.63
C GLU A 201 -11.94 36.73 -3.40
N ASN A 202 -12.50 36.14 -4.47
CA ASN A 202 -13.61 35.20 -4.34
C ASN A 202 -13.06 33.91 -3.72
N GLY A 203 -12.72 33.96 -2.44
CA GLY A 203 -12.49 32.81 -1.61
C GLY A 203 -13.81 32.09 -1.36
N ILE A 204 -14.22 31.25 -2.32
CA ILE A 204 -15.08 30.13 -1.96
C ILE A 204 -14.16 29.17 -1.21
N ALA A 205 -14.10 29.30 0.11
CA ALA A 205 -13.58 28.25 0.97
C ALA A 205 -14.55 27.06 0.86
N GLU A 206 -14.45 26.32 -0.25
CA GLU A 206 -15.10 25.03 -0.37
C GLU A 206 -14.45 24.12 0.67
N ASN A 207 -15.26 23.68 1.63
CA ASN A 207 -14.88 22.82 2.75
C ASN A 207 -14.60 21.40 2.22
N ARG A 208 -13.58 21.27 1.36
CA ARG A 208 -13.09 20.01 0.79
C ARG A 208 -12.00 19.47 1.69
N ASN A 209 -12.12 18.20 2.08
CA ASN A 209 -10.99 17.54 2.73
C ASN A 209 -9.86 17.41 1.71
N THR A 210 -8.67 17.84 2.09
CA THR A 210 -7.45 17.64 1.30
C THR A 210 -6.92 16.22 1.49
N LEU A 211 -6.01 15.75 0.62
CA LEU A 211 -5.39 14.43 0.81
C LEU A 211 -4.67 14.37 2.16
N GLY A 212 -4.06 15.47 2.58
CA GLY A 212 -3.46 15.61 3.88
C GLY A 212 -4.47 15.40 5.02
N ASP A 213 -5.68 15.95 4.91
CA ASP A 213 -6.72 15.75 5.94
C ASP A 213 -7.18 14.31 6.00
N VAL A 214 -7.31 13.64 4.85
CA VAL A 214 -7.59 12.20 4.79
C VAL A 214 -6.46 11.40 5.45
N MET A 215 -5.19 11.73 5.19
CA MET A 215 -4.04 11.04 5.78
C MET A 215 -3.93 11.19 7.31
N ASP A 216 -4.47 12.26 7.89
CA ASP A 216 -4.57 12.44 9.35
C ASP A 216 -5.73 11.65 9.97
N GLY A 217 -6.64 11.10 9.15
CA GLY A 217 -7.74 10.27 9.59
C GLY A 217 -7.27 9.07 10.42
N THR A 218 -7.86 8.91 11.61
CA THR A 218 -7.50 7.84 12.55
C THR A 218 -8.07 6.49 12.13
N ILE A 219 -7.28 5.44 12.28
CA ILE A 219 -7.62 4.05 11.91
C ILE A 219 -7.14 3.11 13.02
N ASP A 220 -7.85 2.01 13.25
CA ASP A 220 -7.33 0.90 14.06
C ASP A 220 -6.57 -0.09 13.17
N VAL A 221 -5.41 -0.51 13.62
CA VAL A 221 -4.58 -1.53 12.97
C VAL A 221 -4.66 -2.82 13.77
N VAL A 222 -4.93 -3.92 13.07
CA VAL A 222 -5.09 -5.25 13.65
C VAL A 222 -4.14 -6.24 13.00
N ALA A 223 -3.42 -6.97 13.85
CA ALA A 223 -2.57 -8.07 13.44
C ALA A 223 -2.43 -9.11 14.57
N ILE A 224 -2.11 -10.35 14.23
CA ILE A 224 -1.90 -11.48 15.13
C ILE A 224 -0.40 -11.68 15.29
N THR A 225 0.10 -11.46 16.50
CA THR A 225 1.51 -11.63 16.85
C THR A 225 1.68 -11.84 18.35
N PRO A 226 2.05 -13.03 18.83
CA PRO A 226 1.34 -14.32 18.66
C PRO A 226 -0.14 -14.32 19.11
N THR A 227 -0.63 -13.21 19.65
CA THR A 227 -2.03 -12.94 19.99
C THR A 227 -2.55 -11.76 19.17
N LYS A 228 -3.87 -11.55 19.10
CA LYS A 228 -4.46 -10.37 18.44
C LYS A 228 -3.97 -9.10 19.13
N GLN A 229 -3.36 -8.21 18.36
CA GLN A 229 -2.99 -6.85 18.74
C GLN A 229 -3.93 -5.88 18.03
N VAL A 230 -4.31 -4.81 18.73
CA VAL A 230 -5.11 -3.71 18.19
C VAL A 230 -4.44 -2.41 18.63
N MET A 231 -4.09 -1.55 17.68
CA MET A 231 -3.41 -0.28 17.95
C MET A 231 -3.96 0.82 17.07
N GLY A 232 -4.12 2.02 17.62
CA GLY A 232 -4.49 3.20 16.84
C GLY A 232 -3.35 3.70 15.96
N SER A 233 -3.68 4.20 14.77
CA SER A 233 -2.77 4.81 13.82
C SER A 233 -3.49 5.90 12.99
N THR A 234 -2.83 6.40 11.94
CA THR A 234 -3.44 7.27 10.92
C THR A 234 -3.27 6.66 9.53
N ILE A 235 -4.12 7.02 8.58
CA ILE A 235 -4.05 6.53 7.20
C ILE A 235 -2.67 6.83 6.59
N GLY A 236 -2.15 8.05 6.77
CA GLY A 236 -0.83 8.44 6.28
C GLY A 236 0.31 7.63 6.91
N ARG A 237 0.19 7.27 8.20
CA ARG A 237 1.20 6.44 8.89
C ARG A 237 1.21 5.02 8.34
N GLU A 238 0.05 4.44 8.04
CA GLU A 238 -0.03 3.09 7.47
C GLU A 238 0.38 3.04 6.00
N LEU A 239 0.08 4.08 5.20
CA LEU A 239 0.62 4.20 3.85
C LEU A 239 2.15 4.27 3.88
N TRP A 240 2.71 5.09 4.78
CA TRP A 240 4.16 5.20 4.96
C TRP A 240 4.81 3.88 5.40
N TYR A 241 4.14 3.14 6.30
CA TYR A 241 4.55 1.78 6.64
C TYR A 241 4.61 0.89 5.39
N CYS A 242 3.57 0.87 4.54
CA CYS A 242 3.58 0.09 3.30
C CYS A 242 4.72 0.50 2.36
N SER A 243 5.01 1.80 2.19
CA SER A 243 6.12 2.27 1.36
C SER A 243 7.49 1.81 1.91
N LEU A 244 7.73 1.97 3.21
CA LEU A 244 8.97 1.54 3.85
C LEU A 244 9.15 0.01 3.83
N HIS A 245 8.05 -0.71 4.05
CA HIS A 245 8.01 -2.16 3.97
C HIS A 245 8.32 -2.65 2.54
N ALA A 246 7.78 -1.99 1.51
CA ALA A 246 8.12 -2.28 0.13
C ALA A 246 9.61 -2.04 -0.17
N ILE A 247 10.16 -0.89 0.25
CA ILE A 247 11.61 -0.60 0.10
C ILE A 247 12.46 -1.68 0.76
N HIS A 248 12.09 -2.10 1.98
CA HIS A 248 12.77 -3.18 2.69
C HIS A 248 12.76 -4.48 1.87
N HIS A 249 11.60 -4.92 1.39
CA HIS A 249 11.48 -6.13 0.58
C HIS A 249 12.18 -6.02 -0.78
N PHE A 250 12.17 -4.85 -1.42
CA PHE A 250 12.87 -4.61 -2.68
C PHE A 250 14.39 -4.63 -2.52
N SER A 251 14.93 -4.24 -1.35
CA SER A 251 16.36 -4.39 -1.05
C SER A 251 16.79 -5.86 -0.98
N MET A 252 15.97 -6.71 -0.36
CA MET A 252 16.16 -8.16 -0.30
C MET A 252 16.02 -8.78 -1.70
N LEU A 253 14.98 -8.37 -2.42
CA LEU A 253 14.71 -8.81 -3.79
C LEU A 253 15.89 -8.49 -4.72
N ARG A 254 16.44 -7.27 -4.64
CA ARG A 254 17.62 -6.84 -5.39
C ARG A 254 18.79 -7.79 -5.18
N THR A 255 19.03 -8.20 -3.93
CA THR A 255 20.12 -9.12 -3.58
C THR A 255 19.98 -10.45 -4.34
N ILE A 256 18.78 -11.02 -4.36
CA ILE A 256 18.49 -12.27 -5.08
C ILE A 256 18.59 -12.05 -6.59
N ALA A 257 17.93 -11.02 -7.13
CA ALA A 257 17.85 -10.75 -8.56
C ALA A 257 19.24 -10.51 -9.18
N VAL A 258 20.05 -9.65 -8.56
CA VAL A 258 21.38 -9.30 -9.07
C VAL A 258 22.35 -10.47 -8.92
N HIS A 259 22.46 -11.06 -7.73
CA HIS A 259 23.54 -12.01 -7.43
C HIS A 259 23.23 -13.46 -7.79
N GLU A 260 21.96 -13.84 -7.93
CA GLU A 260 21.58 -15.22 -8.24
C GLU A 260 20.94 -15.39 -9.61
N HIS A 261 20.29 -14.35 -10.13
CA HIS A 261 19.68 -14.35 -11.47
C HIS A 261 20.47 -13.54 -12.50
N GLY A 262 21.53 -12.82 -12.10
CA GLY A 262 22.33 -12.00 -13.01
C GLY A 262 21.55 -10.85 -13.62
N ILE A 263 20.50 -10.37 -12.96
CA ILE A 263 19.65 -9.29 -13.42
C ILE A 263 20.29 -7.95 -13.05
N GLU A 264 20.48 -7.06 -14.02
CA GLU A 264 20.86 -5.68 -13.74
C GLU A 264 19.64 -4.87 -13.31
N LEU A 265 19.77 -4.19 -12.17
CA LEU A 265 18.73 -3.32 -11.61
C LEU A 265 19.29 -1.92 -11.34
N PRO A 266 18.52 -0.85 -11.60
CA PRO A 266 18.95 0.52 -11.36
C PRO A 266 19.24 0.73 -9.88
N VAL A 267 20.21 1.58 -9.52
CA VAL A 267 20.71 1.72 -8.13
C VAL A 267 19.62 2.16 -7.14
N GLU A 268 18.59 2.79 -7.65
CA GLU A 268 17.41 3.25 -6.94
C GLU A 268 16.54 2.08 -6.48
N PHE A 269 16.42 1.00 -7.26
CA PHE A 269 15.52 -0.10 -6.89
C PHE A 269 15.95 -0.77 -5.57
N GLY A 270 15.08 -0.67 -4.55
CA GLY A 270 15.33 -1.17 -3.19
C GLY A 270 16.23 -0.28 -2.33
N THR A 271 16.57 0.92 -2.76
CA THR A 271 17.27 1.92 -1.94
C THR A 271 16.25 2.91 -1.37
N ALA A 272 16.39 3.30 -0.11
CA ALA A 272 15.51 4.32 0.48
C ALA A 272 15.78 5.72 -0.10
N PRO A 273 14.76 6.58 -0.30
CA PRO A 273 14.94 7.94 -0.80
C PRO A 273 15.94 8.75 0.04
N SER A 274 15.89 8.61 1.38
CA SER A 274 16.82 9.29 2.29
C SER A 274 18.29 8.91 2.05
N THR A 275 18.55 7.65 1.69
CA THR A 275 19.89 7.17 1.34
C THR A 275 20.38 7.79 0.03
N LEU A 276 19.48 7.97 -0.95
CA LEU A 276 19.80 8.64 -2.22
C LEU A 276 20.05 10.14 -2.02
N LEU A 277 19.23 10.79 -1.21
CA LEU A 277 19.44 12.19 -0.82
C LEU A 277 20.77 12.39 -0.11
N TYR A 278 21.14 11.50 0.82
CA TYR A 278 22.43 11.57 1.53
C TYR A 278 23.64 11.42 0.59
N ARG A 279 23.53 10.59 -0.44
CA ARG A 279 24.57 10.43 -1.46
C ARG A 279 24.81 11.74 -2.23
N GLY A 280 23.76 12.53 -2.47
CA GLY A 280 23.83 13.80 -3.17
C GLY A 280 23.98 13.64 -4.69
N LEU A 281 23.69 14.71 -5.45
CA LEU A 281 23.62 14.71 -6.92
C LEU A 281 24.94 14.31 -7.62
N ASN A 282 26.08 14.45 -6.93
CA ASN A 282 27.40 14.14 -7.49
C ASN A 282 27.86 12.70 -7.22
N TRP A 283 27.07 11.90 -6.51
CA TRP A 283 27.43 10.52 -6.21
C TRP A 283 27.21 9.63 -7.43
N LYS A 284 28.21 8.82 -7.76
CA LYS A 284 28.16 7.86 -8.85
C LYS A 284 28.11 6.43 -8.31
N PRO A 285 27.25 5.55 -8.85
CA PRO A 285 27.22 4.17 -8.44
C PRO A 285 28.55 3.46 -8.76
N PRO A 286 29.01 2.53 -7.92
CA PRO A 286 30.29 1.83 -8.10
C PRO A 286 30.45 1.06 -9.42
N THR A 287 29.37 0.87 -10.20
CA THR A 287 29.32 -0.03 -11.36
C THR A 287 29.25 0.69 -12.72
N GLU A 288 29.31 2.02 -12.77
CA GLU A 288 29.05 2.75 -14.03
C GLU A 288 30.14 2.58 -15.11
N ASN A 289 31.25 1.85 -14.87
CA ASN A 289 32.37 1.77 -15.84
C ASN A 289 33.38 0.61 -15.68
N LYS A 290 32.98 -0.63 -15.39
CA LYS A 290 33.94 -1.77 -15.53
C LYS A 290 33.33 -3.06 -16.04
N GLU A 291 33.82 -3.52 -17.19
CA GLU A 291 33.90 -4.93 -17.55
C GLU A 291 34.54 -5.70 -16.38
N ILE A 292 33.74 -6.43 -15.61
CA ILE A 292 34.27 -7.32 -14.58
C ILE A 292 34.69 -8.62 -15.27
N ARG A 293 35.97 -8.73 -15.64
CA ARG A 293 36.58 -10.03 -15.96
C ARG A 293 36.67 -10.85 -14.68
N VAL A 294 35.68 -11.71 -14.44
CA VAL A 294 35.72 -12.68 -13.34
C VAL A 294 36.74 -13.76 -13.70
N ALA A 295 37.96 -13.62 -13.17
CA ALA A 295 38.96 -14.67 -13.22
C ALA A 295 38.55 -15.79 -12.24
N VAL A 296 37.90 -16.83 -12.76
CA VAL A 296 37.67 -18.06 -12.02
C VAL A 296 39.01 -18.78 -11.86
N LYS A 297 39.62 -18.69 -10.67
CA LYS A 297 40.70 -19.61 -10.30
C LYS A 297 40.07 -20.94 -9.89
N SER A 298 40.00 -21.85 -10.85
CA SER A 298 39.86 -23.28 -10.59
C SER A 298 41.06 -23.76 -9.78
N LYS A 299 40.83 -24.33 -8.59
CA LYS A 299 41.80 -25.19 -7.91
C LYS A 299 41.37 -26.63 -8.16
N LEU A 300 42.12 -27.30 -9.03
CA LEU A 300 42.33 -28.75 -9.03
C LEU A 300 43.05 -29.16 -7.73
#